data_AF-A0A932EIP5-F1
#
_entry.id   AF-A0A932EIP5-F1
#
_cell.length_a   1.000
_cell.length_b   1.000
_cell.length_c   1.000
_cell.angle_alpha   90.00
_cell.angle_beta   90.00
_cell.angle_gamma   90.00
#
_symmetry.space_group_name_H-M   'P 1'
#
loop_
_entity.id
_entity.type
_entity.pdbx_description
1 polymer ?
#
loop_
_entity_poly.entity_id
_entity_poly.type
_entity_poly.pdbx_seq_one_letter_code
_entity_poly.pdbx_strand_id
1 'polypeptide(L)'
;MKTTLAAAAWTVIGVALWGVATPARAQHEPDWLTKHGTDARKSTETCATCHKRNSCLECHIGKPEVANDLPLATPEDPGLAQVQRKPPASHQGGFRNRHGTLAAAAPQNCAVCHVRSDCLSCHRPDAASGTPGFHPADFLSRHPAAAYARQNTCGDCHNTTAFCANCHKTAGLVAAGRPLRGGYHDAKQFFLAGHGQAARQSLESCVGCHAERDCLQCHSALGARRFNPHGPGFDPARLKQRNAEMCLACHVTVPGGGE
;
A
#
# COMPACT_ATOMS: atom_id res chain seq x y z
N MET A 1 32.25 -88.02 -31.59
CA MET A 1 32.20 -86.56 -31.87
C MET A 1 32.08 -85.85 -30.54
N LYS A 2 33.11 -85.10 -30.13
CA LYS A 2 33.16 -84.39 -28.83
C LYS A 2 32.59 -82.99 -29.02
N THR A 3 31.47 -82.67 -28.37
CA THR A 3 30.88 -81.33 -28.35
C THR A 3 31.52 -80.50 -27.24
N THR A 4 32.27 -79.48 -27.61
CA THR A 4 32.81 -78.45 -26.71
C THR A 4 31.77 -77.37 -26.46
N LEU A 5 31.40 -77.15 -25.20
CA LEU A 5 30.61 -76.00 -24.75
C LEU A 5 31.54 -74.80 -24.52
N ALA A 6 31.28 -73.69 -25.20
CA ALA A 6 31.97 -72.42 -24.98
C ALA A 6 31.21 -71.59 -23.92
N ALA A 7 31.88 -71.22 -22.83
CA ALA A 7 31.36 -70.31 -21.82
C ALA A 7 31.58 -68.86 -22.26
N ALA A 8 30.50 -68.10 -22.44
CA ALA A 8 30.56 -66.66 -22.67
C ALA A 8 30.72 -65.93 -21.33
N ALA A 9 31.85 -65.25 -21.14
CA ALA A 9 32.08 -64.36 -20.01
C ALA A 9 31.33 -63.03 -20.24
N TRP A 10 30.34 -62.75 -19.40
CA TRP A 10 29.64 -61.47 -19.38
C TRP A 10 30.36 -60.53 -18.41
N THR A 11 31.01 -59.50 -18.94
CA THR A 11 31.59 -58.42 -18.14
C THR A 11 30.45 -57.52 -17.65
N VAL A 12 30.11 -57.62 -16.36
CA VAL A 12 29.19 -56.69 -15.71
C VAL A 12 29.94 -55.36 -15.51
N ILE A 13 29.66 -54.38 -16.36
CA ILE A 13 30.07 -53.00 -16.12
C ILE A 13 29.20 -52.48 -14.97
N GLY A 14 29.77 -52.45 -13.76
CA GLY A 14 29.13 -51.83 -12.61
C GLY A 14 29.00 -50.33 -12.84
N VAL A 15 27.79 -49.85 -13.12
CA VAL A 15 27.47 -48.43 -13.05
C VAL A 15 27.46 -48.06 -11.57
N ALA A 16 28.50 -47.37 -11.12
CA ALA A 16 28.51 -46.74 -9.82
C ALA A 16 27.38 -45.70 -9.78
N LEU A 17 26.29 -46.02 -9.08
CA LEU A 17 25.26 -45.06 -8.74
C LEU A 17 25.85 -44.17 -7.65
N TRP A 18 26.39 -43.02 -8.06
CA TRP A 18 26.71 -41.93 -7.14
C TRP A 18 25.38 -41.47 -6.55
N GLY A 19 25.11 -41.85 -5.30
CA GLY A 19 23.96 -41.36 -4.56
C GLY A 19 24.00 -39.84 -4.56
N VAL A 20 22.97 -39.22 -5.13
CA VAL A 20 22.77 -37.77 -5.06
C VAL A 20 22.67 -37.45 -3.57
N ALA A 21 23.69 -36.79 -3.02
CA ALA A 21 23.64 -36.32 -1.65
C ALA A 21 22.42 -35.39 -1.55
N THR A 22 21.37 -35.82 -0.86
CA THR A 22 20.27 -34.95 -0.51
C THR A 22 20.87 -33.73 0.19
N PRO A 23 20.74 -32.51 -0.36
CA PRO A 23 21.36 -31.35 0.26
C PRO A 23 20.88 -31.27 1.69
N ALA A 24 21.82 -31.22 2.64
CA ALA A 24 21.51 -31.03 4.04
C ALA A 24 20.60 -29.80 4.13
N ARG A 25 19.37 -30.00 4.58
CA ARG A 25 18.38 -28.93 4.73
C ARG A 25 18.90 -28.04 5.86
N ALA A 26 19.69 -27.02 5.53
CA ALA A 26 20.05 -25.96 6.45
C ALA A 26 18.76 -25.20 6.79
N GLN A 27 18.12 -25.59 7.88
CA GLN A 27 17.03 -24.82 8.47
C GLN A 27 17.68 -23.76 9.33
N HIS A 28 17.28 -22.50 9.13
CA HIS A 28 17.69 -21.43 10.02
C HIS A 28 17.14 -21.68 11.43
N GLU A 29 17.81 -21.11 12.44
CA GLU A 29 17.41 -21.22 13.83
C GLU A 29 15.99 -20.66 14.07
N PRO A 30 15.28 -21.11 15.12
CA PRO A 30 13.91 -20.68 15.39
C PRO A 30 13.72 -19.16 15.55
N ASP A 31 14.78 -18.43 15.88
CA ASP A 31 14.78 -16.97 16.05
C ASP A 31 15.26 -16.20 14.82
N TRP A 32 15.49 -16.88 13.69
CA TRP A 32 15.93 -16.24 12.44
C TRP A 32 15.04 -15.06 12.02
N LEU A 33 13.72 -15.15 12.22
CA LEU A 33 12.79 -14.07 11.87
C LEU A 33 13.11 -12.75 12.61
N THR A 34 13.74 -12.79 13.78
CA THR A 34 14.10 -11.58 14.53
C THR A 34 15.50 -11.07 14.19
N LYS A 35 16.40 -11.95 13.72
CA LYS A 35 17.83 -11.64 13.48
C LYS A 35 18.19 -11.41 12.01
N HIS A 36 17.50 -12.04 11.06
CA HIS A 36 17.90 -12.03 9.66
C HIS A 36 18.00 -10.61 9.08
N GLY A 37 17.13 -9.69 9.51
CA GLY A 37 17.19 -8.30 9.07
C GLY A 37 18.46 -7.58 9.51
N THR A 38 18.98 -7.86 10.72
CA THR A 38 20.26 -7.29 11.16
C THR A 38 21.44 -7.90 10.42
N ASP A 39 21.37 -9.18 10.08
CA ASP A 39 22.45 -9.87 9.38
C ASP A 39 22.49 -9.51 7.90
N ALA A 40 21.34 -9.46 7.23
CA ALA A 40 21.21 -9.00 5.85
C ALA A 40 21.70 -7.56 5.66
N ARG A 41 21.52 -6.67 6.65
CA ARG A 41 22.07 -5.31 6.61
C ARG A 41 23.59 -5.26 6.70
N LYS A 42 24.24 -6.28 7.29
CA LYS A 42 25.70 -6.37 7.33
C LYS A 42 26.23 -6.88 5.99
N SER A 43 25.64 -7.96 5.48
CA SER A 43 25.92 -8.49 4.15
C SER A 43 24.86 -9.50 3.72
N THR A 44 24.47 -9.45 2.45
CA THR A 44 23.59 -10.43 1.80
C THR A 44 24.37 -11.48 0.99
N GLU A 45 25.69 -11.35 0.89
CA GLU A 45 26.54 -12.17 0.01
C GLU A 45 26.52 -13.64 0.41
N THR A 46 26.60 -13.93 1.70
CA THR A 46 26.52 -15.30 2.22
C THR A 46 25.13 -15.90 1.98
N CYS A 47 24.07 -15.09 2.10
CA CYS A 47 22.70 -15.48 1.80
C CYS A 47 22.53 -15.80 0.30
N ALA A 48 23.16 -15.01 -0.58
CA ALA A 48 23.06 -15.13 -2.04
C ALA A 48 23.59 -16.46 -2.60
N THR A 49 24.40 -17.17 -1.81
CA THR A 49 24.85 -18.55 -2.10
C THR A 49 23.68 -19.50 -2.32
N CYS A 50 22.62 -19.35 -1.52
CA CYS A 50 21.45 -20.23 -1.57
C CYS A 50 20.18 -19.50 -1.97
N HIS A 51 20.02 -18.24 -1.57
CA HIS A 51 18.83 -17.42 -1.76
C HIS A 51 18.99 -16.48 -2.94
N LYS A 52 18.11 -16.57 -3.93
CA LYS A 52 17.98 -15.57 -4.98
C LYS A 52 16.91 -14.55 -4.60
N ARG A 53 16.77 -13.48 -5.37
CA ARG A 53 15.82 -12.39 -5.10
C ARG A 53 14.41 -12.90 -4.82
N ASN A 54 13.92 -13.86 -5.61
CA ASN A 54 12.62 -14.50 -5.39
C ASN A 54 12.47 -15.13 -4.00
N SER A 55 13.53 -15.71 -3.44
CA SER A 55 13.52 -16.30 -2.09
C SER A 55 13.17 -15.26 -1.02
N CYS A 56 13.74 -14.06 -1.11
CA CYS A 56 13.46 -12.97 -0.17
C CYS A 56 12.04 -12.41 -0.36
N LEU A 57 11.59 -12.36 -1.61
CA LEU A 57 10.27 -11.83 -1.99
C LEU A 57 9.11 -12.72 -1.53
N GLU A 58 9.34 -13.97 -1.15
CA GLU A 58 8.33 -14.82 -0.50
C GLU A 58 7.78 -14.21 0.81
N CYS A 59 8.62 -13.46 1.54
CA CYS A 59 8.21 -12.76 2.77
C CYS A 59 8.15 -11.23 2.58
N HIS A 60 9.10 -10.64 1.84
CA HIS A 60 9.22 -9.19 1.67
C HIS A 60 8.33 -8.63 0.55
N ILE A 61 7.10 -9.13 0.43
CA ILE A 61 6.15 -8.74 -0.62
C ILE A 61 5.79 -7.24 -0.51
N GLY A 62 5.68 -6.72 0.71
CA GLY A 62 5.33 -5.31 0.97
C GLY A 62 6.50 -4.32 0.90
N LYS A 63 7.74 -4.83 0.81
CA LYS A 63 8.98 -4.05 0.71
C LYS A 63 9.99 -4.77 -0.19
N PRO A 64 9.67 -4.97 -1.48
CA PRO A 64 10.52 -5.75 -2.38
C PRO A 64 11.92 -5.17 -2.55
N GLU A 65 12.09 -3.88 -2.29
CA GLU A 65 13.36 -3.16 -2.38
C GLU A 65 14.47 -3.75 -1.51
N VAL A 66 14.14 -4.45 -0.42
CA VAL A 66 15.13 -5.09 0.46
C VAL A 66 15.88 -6.25 -0.21
N ALA A 67 15.36 -6.75 -1.34
CA ALA A 67 15.94 -7.86 -2.09
C ALA A 67 16.69 -7.39 -3.35
N ASN A 68 16.80 -6.07 -3.58
CA ASN A 68 17.40 -5.51 -4.79
C ASN A 68 18.88 -5.85 -4.95
N ASP A 69 19.59 -6.07 -3.85
CA ASP A 69 21.02 -6.41 -3.87
C ASP A 69 21.26 -7.92 -4.11
N LEU A 70 20.21 -8.74 -4.07
CA LEU A 70 20.32 -10.17 -4.32
C LEU A 70 20.28 -10.46 -5.82
N PRO A 71 21.05 -11.45 -6.31
CA PRO A 71 20.98 -11.91 -7.67
C PRO A 71 19.57 -12.38 -8.05
N LEU A 72 19.16 -12.11 -9.29
CA LEU A 72 17.94 -12.67 -9.85
C LEU A 72 18.09 -14.19 -10.00
N ALA A 73 17.00 -14.92 -9.81
CA ALA A 73 16.94 -16.33 -10.18
C ALA A 73 16.90 -16.43 -11.71
N THR A 74 17.72 -17.33 -12.27
CA THR A 74 17.67 -17.68 -13.70
C THR A 74 17.27 -19.15 -13.85
N PRO A 75 16.89 -19.61 -15.05
CA PRO A 75 16.63 -21.03 -15.28
C PRO A 75 17.85 -21.93 -14.93
N GLU A 76 19.07 -21.43 -15.14
CA GLU A 76 20.33 -22.13 -14.87
C GLU A 76 20.72 -22.06 -13.38
N ASP A 77 20.30 -21.00 -12.68
CA ASP A 77 20.54 -20.81 -11.26
C ASP A 77 19.28 -20.25 -10.57
N PRO A 78 18.29 -21.11 -10.28
CA PRO A 78 17.07 -20.69 -9.59
C PRO A 78 17.28 -20.41 -8.09
N GLY A 79 18.49 -20.67 -7.58
CA GLY A 79 18.77 -20.75 -6.16
C GLY A 79 18.56 -22.15 -5.57
N LEU A 80 19.24 -22.39 -4.45
CA LEU A 80 19.16 -23.66 -3.72
C LEU A 80 18.13 -23.61 -2.57
N ALA A 81 17.70 -22.41 -2.19
CA ALA A 81 16.81 -22.21 -1.06
C ALA A 81 15.35 -22.53 -1.39
N GLN A 82 14.74 -23.38 -0.56
CA GLN A 82 13.28 -23.52 -0.50
C GLN A 82 12.74 -22.70 0.67
N VAL A 83 12.20 -21.52 0.37
CA VAL A 83 11.55 -20.67 1.38
C VAL A 83 10.11 -21.13 1.55
N GLN A 84 9.74 -21.52 2.77
CA GLN A 84 8.38 -21.94 3.10
C GLN A 84 7.90 -21.15 4.31
N ARG A 85 6.79 -20.42 4.14
CA ARG A 85 6.06 -19.79 5.24
C ARG A 85 5.17 -20.83 5.89
N LYS A 86 5.45 -21.18 7.15
CA LYS A 86 4.59 -22.06 7.94
C LYS A 86 3.74 -21.21 8.90
N PRO A 87 2.41 -21.42 8.92
CA PRO A 87 1.57 -20.71 9.86
C PRO A 87 1.96 -21.09 11.31
N PRO A 88 2.10 -20.11 12.22
CA PRO A 88 2.38 -20.39 13.62
C PRO A 88 1.20 -21.10 14.29
N ALA A 89 1.41 -21.67 15.47
CA ALA A 89 0.38 -22.39 16.23
C ALA A 89 -0.90 -21.55 16.47
N SER A 90 -0.78 -20.21 16.49
CA SER A 90 -1.92 -19.29 16.61
C SER A 90 -2.95 -19.43 15.48
N HIS A 91 -2.59 -20.02 14.33
CA HIS A 91 -3.50 -20.21 13.18
C HIS A 91 -4.36 -21.47 13.25
N GLN A 92 -4.20 -22.30 14.29
CA GLN A 92 -4.93 -23.56 14.42
C GLN A 92 -6.38 -23.36 14.93
N GLY A 93 -7.22 -24.38 14.74
CA GLY A 93 -8.44 -24.58 15.53
C GLY A 93 -9.57 -23.55 15.38
N GLY A 94 -9.75 -22.94 14.20
CA GLY A 94 -10.83 -21.96 13.98
C GLY A 94 -10.41 -20.50 14.18
N PHE A 95 -9.12 -20.22 14.00
CA PHE A 95 -8.52 -18.88 13.99
C PHE A 95 -9.39 -17.83 13.27
N ARG A 96 -9.97 -18.18 12.11
CA ARG A 96 -10.87 -17.30 11.35
C ARG A 96 -11.97 -16.67 12.20
N ASN A 97 -12.51 -17.39 13.18
CA ASN A 97 -13.62 -16.94 14.00
C ASN A 97 -13.18 -16.24 15.30
N ARG A 98 -11.89 -16.31 15.67
CA ARG A 98 -11.39 -15.84 16.97
C ARG A 98 -10.24 -14.83 16.87
N HIS A 99 -9.71 -14.59 15.66
CA HIS A 99 -8.61 -13.66 15.45
C HIS A 99 -9.00 -12.19 15.65
N GLY A 100 -10.29 -11.84 15.65
CA GLY A 100 -10.75 -10.46 15.74
C GLY A 100 -10.27 -9.73 16.99
N THR A 101 -10.30 -10.37 18.17
CA THR A 101 -9.79 -9.78 19.42
C THR A 101 -8.28 -9.59 19.40
N LEU A 102 -7.54 -10.56 18.84
CA LEU A 102 -6.08 -10.48 18.67
C LEU A 102 -5.70 -9.38 17.67
N ALA A 103 -6.43 -9.29 16.55
CA ALA A 103 -6.21 -8.30 15.52
C ALA A 103 -6.57 -6.88 15.99
N ALA A 104 -7.57 -6.73 16.86
CA ALA A 104 -7.91 -5.44 17.47
C ALA A 104 -6.86 -4.99 18.50
N ALA A 105 -6.29 -5.93 19.27
CA ALA A 105 -5.31 -5.61 20.31
C ALA A 105 -3.89 -5.40 19.77
N ALA A 106 -3.47 -6.20 18.78
CA ALA A 106 -2.09 -6.22 18.31
C ALA A 106 -1.95 -6.60 16.81
N PRO A 107 -2.50 -5.79 15.88
CA PRO A 107 -2.43 -6.08 14.45
C PRO A 107 -0.99 -6.13 13.91
N GLN A 108 -0.05 -5.42 14.54
CA GLN A 108 1.38 -5.44 14.21
C GLN A 108 2.01 -6.84 14.33
N ASN A 109 1.48 -7.72 15.19
CA ASN A 109 1.99 -9.09 15.31
C ASN A 109 1.67 -9.92 14.06
N CYS A 110 0.57 -9.62 13.37
CA CYS A 110 0.21 -10.23 12.11
C CYS A 110 1.07 -9.66 10.96
N ALA A 111 1.41 -8.37 11.04
CA ALA A 111 2.18 -7.65 10.02
C ALA A 111 3.64 -8.13 9.87
N VAL A 112 4.12 -9.00 10.77
CA VAL A 112 5.41 -9.70 10.64
C VAL A 112 5.42 -10.62 9.41
N CYS A 113 4.28 -11.24 9.09
CA CYS A 113 4.15 -12.19 7.99
C CYS A 113 3.13 -11.76 6.93
N HIS A 114 2.13 -10.97 7.32
CA HIS A 114 1.04 -10.56 6.46
C HIS A 114 1.18 -9.13 5.98
N VAL A 115 0.88 -8.90 4.70
CA VAL A 115 0.74 -7.57 4.13
C VAL A 115 -0.74 -7.17 4.09
N ARG A 116 -1.01 -5.87 3.86
CA ARG A 116 -2.38 -5.33 3.83
C ARG A 116 -3.32 -6.13 2.92
N SER A 117 -2.85 -6.60 1.76
CA SER A 117 -3.66 -7.38 0.82
C SER A 117 -4.14 -8.72 1.39
N ASP A 118 -3.36 -9.34 2.29
CA ASP A 118 -3.74 -10.62 2.91
C ASP A 118 -4.97 -10.44 3.79
N CYS A 119 -5.00 -9.37 4.59
CA CYS A 119 -6.14 -9.06 5.44
C CYS A 119 -7.39 -8.72 4.60
N LEU A 120 -7.21 -7.94 3.52
CA LEU A 120 -8.27 -7.52 2.61
C LEU A 120 -8.86 -8.65 1.76
N SER A 121 -8.18 -9.80 1.66
CA SER A 121 -8.70 -10.98 0.96
C SER A 121 -10.03 -11.48 1.57
N CYS A 122 -10.21 -11.29 2.88
CA CYS A 122 -11.41 -11.64 3.61
C CYS A 122 -12.15 -10.42 4.16
N HIS A 123 -11.43 -9.44 4.70
CA HIS A 123 -12.02 -8.21 5.25
C HIS A 123 -12.21 -7.19 4.13
N ARG A 124 -13.24 -7.41 3.30
CA ARG A 124 -13.55 -6.50 2.21
C ARG A 124 -14.08 -5.18 2.75
N PRO A 125 -13.70 -4.04 2.14
CA PRO A 125 -14.13 -2.71 2.55
C PRO A 125 -15.54 -2.43 2.04
N ASP A 126 -16.53 -3.16 2.56
CA ASP A 126 -17.92 -2.73 2.43
C ASP A 126 -18.36 -2.13 3.76
N ALA A 127 -18.26 -0.80 3.85
CA ALA A 127 -18.69 -0.03 5.01
C ALA A 127 -20.21 -0.11 5.26
N ALA A 128 -20.99 -0.53 4.25
CA ALA A 128 -22.43 -0.74 4.35
C ALA A 128 -22.79 -2.19 4.70
N SER A 129 -21.83 -3.12 4.62
CA SER A 129 -22.07 -4.49 5.07
C SER A 129 -22.24 -4.47 6.60
N GLY A 130 -23.40 -4.89 7.10
CA GLY A 130 -23.64 -5.07 8.53
C GLY A 130 -22.82 -6.20 9.16
N THR A 131 -21.92 -6.82 8.39
CA THR A 131 -20.96 -7.82 8.87
C THR A 131 -19.74 -7.10 9.42
N PRO A 132 -19.36 -7.33 10.69
CA PRO A 132 -18.15 -6.75 11.26
C PRO A 132 -16.92 -7.12 10.42
N GLY A 133 -16.25 -6.11 9.90
CA GLY A 133 -14.96 -6.22 9.22
C GLY A 133 -13.92 -5.42 10.00
N PHE A 134 -13.22 -4.51 9.32
CA PHE A 134 -12.36 -3.51 9.97
C PHE A 134 -13.12 -2.38 10.66
N HIS A 135 -14.40 -2.21 10.30
CA HIS A 135 -15.28 -1.22 10.88
C HIS A 135 -16.36 -1.89 11.74
N PRO A 136 -16.82 -1.26 12.83
CA PRO A 136 -17.97 -1.74 13.59
C PRO A 136 -19.23 -1.71 12.71
N ALA A 137 -20.21 -2.57 13.02
CA ALA A 137 -21.43 -2.69 12.24
C ALA A 137 -22.26 -1.39 12.15
N ASP A 138 -22.10 -0.48 13.12
CA ASP A 138 -22.75 0.83 13.16
C ASP A 138 -21.83 1.97 12.67
N PHE A 139 -20.76 1.65 11.95
CA PHE A 139 -19.79 2.63 11.47
C PHE A 139 -20.43 3.81 10.75
N LEU A 140 -21.36 3.56 9.81
CA LEU A 140 -21.99 4.64 9.03
C LEU A 140 -22.75 5.64 9.91
N SER A 141 -23.34 5.21 11.02
CA SER A 141 -24.09 6.10 11.91
C SER A 141 -23.19 6.96 12.79
N ARG A 142 -22.01 6.44 13.17
CA ARG A 142 -21.04 7.16 14.03
C ARG A 142 -19.96 7.90 13.25
N HIS A 143 -19.73 7.52 12.00
CA HIS A 143 -18.67 8.04 11.14
C HIS A 143 -18.63 9.57 11.06
N PRO A 144 -19.75 10.30 10.89
CA PRO A 144 -19.70 11.76 10.81
C PRO A 144 -19.10 12.43 12.06
N ALA A 145 -19.50 11.97 13.25
CA ALA A 145 -18.96 12.48 14.51
C ALA A 145 -17.50 12.10 14.71
N ALA A 146 -17.13 10.85 14.39
CA ALA A 146 -15.75 10.36 14.48
C ALA A 146 -14.81 11.11 13.51
N ALA A 147 -15.26 11.39 12.29
CA ALA A 147 -14.52 12.16 11.29
C ALA A 147 -14.34 13.62 11.71
N TYR A 148 -15.40 14.27 12.21
CA TYR A 148 -15.34 15.64 12.72
C TYR A 148 -14.37 15.77 13.90
N ALA A 149 -14.43 14.81 14.83
CA ALA A 149 -13.57 14.77 16.01
C ALA A 149 -12.17 14.21 15.75
N ARG A 150 -11.83 13.82 14.50
CA ARG A 150 -10.55 13.22 14.11
C ARG A 150 -10.14 12.03 15.01
N GLN A 151 -11.12 11.22 15.39
CA GLN A 151 -10.92 10.19 16.42
C GLN A 151 -10.01 9.03 15.97
N ASN A 152 -9.76 8.87 14.67
CA ASN A 152 -8.98 7.77 14.10
C ASN A 152 -7.97 8.24 13.03
N THR A 153 -6.88 7.49 12.86
CA THR A 153 -5.94 7.59 11.73
C THR A 153 -6.46 6.80 10.53
N CYS A 154 -7.53 7.30 9.90
CA CYS A 154 -8.11 6.67 8.69
C CYS A 154 -7.07 6.48 7.57
N GLY A 155 -6.06 7.34 7.53
CA GLY A 155 -4.92 7.33 6.59
C GLY A 155 -4.07 6.06 6.64
N ASP A 156 -4.10 5.33 7.75
CA ASP A 156 -3.30 4.11 7.91
C ASP A 156 -3.79 2.97 6.99
N CYS A 157 -5.07 3.01 6.62
CA CYS A 157 -5.71 2.03 5.73
C CYS A 157 -6.26 2.65 4.44
N HIS A 158 -6.74 3.89 4.48
CA HIS A 158 -7.38 4.56 3.36
C HIS A 158 -6.50 5.69 2.82
N ASN A 159 -6.42 5.82 1.49
CA ASN A 159 -6.09 7.12 0.90
C ASN A 159 -7.27 8.05 1.17
N THR A 160 -7.22 8.80 2.27
CA THR A 160 -8.35 9.58 2.79
C THR A 160 -8.90 10.55 1.76
N THR A 161 -8.05 11.19 0.96
CA THR A 161 -8.52 12.14 -0.06
C THR A 161 -9.37 11.47 -1.14
N ALA A 162 -8.84 10.42 -1.77
CA ALA A 162 -9.55 9.73 -2.84
C ALA A 162 -10.74 8.91 -2.31
N PHE A 163 -10.55 8.25 -1.16
CA PHE A 163 -11.54 7.37 -0.56
C PHE A 163 -12.76 8.13 -0.06
N CYS A 164 -12.56 9.21 0.72
CA CYS A 164 -13.67 10.01 1.23
C CYS A 164 -14.51 10.57 0.08
N ALA A 165 -13.87 11.18 -0.91
CA ALA A 165 -14.56 11.73 -2.08
C ALA A 165 -15.34 10.64 -2.85
N ASN A 166 -14.74 9.47 -3.07
CA ASN A 166 -15.39 8.40 -3.82
C ASN A 166 -16.56 7.74 -3.06
N CYS A 167 -16.39 7.46 -1.77
CA CYS A 167 -17.44 6.87 -0.95
C CYS A 167 -18.66 7.81 -0.87
N HIS A 168 -18.41 9.09 -0.59
CA HIS A 168 -19.48 10.10 -0.54
C HIS A 168 -20.12 10.32 -1.91
N LYS A 169 -19.35 10.25 -3.01
CA LYS A 169 -19.91 10.27 -4.37
C LYS A 169 -20.85 9.09 -4.63
N THR A 170 -20.42 7.87 -4.33
CA THR A 170 -21.26 6.66 -4.49
C THR A 170 -22.49 6.71 -3.59
N ALA A 171 -22.37 7.30 -2.40
CA ALA A 171 -23.49 7.52 -1.47
C ALA A 171 -24.41 8.70 -1.87
N GLY A 172 -24.15 9.39 -2.99
CA GLY A 172 -24.94 10.52 -3.45
C GLY A 172 -24.73 11.83 -2.67
N LEU A 173 -23.73 11.88 -1.78
CA LEU A 173 -23.35 13.03 -0.97
C LEU A 173 -22.41 13.97 -1.74
N VAL A 174 -22.80 14.33 -2.97
CA VAL A 174 -22.03 15.23 -3.85
C VAL A 174 -22.87 16.42 -4.29
N ALA A 175 -22.20 17.53 -4.55
CA ALA A 175 -22.84 18.69 -5.17
C ALA A 175 -23.15 18.36 -6.65
N ALA A 176 -24.40 18.02 -6.96
CA ALA A 176 -24.82 17.67 -8.31
C ALA A 176 -24.70 18.86 -9.27
N GLY A 177 -23.59 18.94 -10.01
CA GLY A 177 -23.40 19.84 -11.16
C GLY A 177 -23.34 21.34 -10.83
N ARG A 178 -23.29 21.73 -9.55
CA ARG A 178 -23.20 23.13 -9.13
C ARG A 178 -22.21 23.27 -7.96
N PRO A 179 -21.04 23.91 -8.16
CA PRO A 179 -19.93 23.95 -7.18
C PRO A 179 -20.27 24.64 -5.85
N LEU A 180 -21.42 25.30 -5.75
CA LEU A 180 -21.90 26.02 -4.56
C LEU A 180 -23.25 25.52 -4.05
N ARG A 181 -23.71 24.34 -4.49
CA ARG A 181 -24.92 23.71 -3.92
C ARG A 181 -24.57 22.72 -2.83
N GLY A 182 -25.43 22.67 -1.81
CA GLY A 182 -25.32 21.71 -0.72
C GLY A 182 -25.42 20.28 -1.22
N GLY A 183 -24.59 19.42 -0.62
CA GLY A 183 -24.51 17.99 -0.90
C GLY A 183 -23.68 17.31 0.20
N TYR A 184 -22.41 17.70 0.30
CA TYR A 184 -21.51 17.32 1.40
C TYR A 184 -21.43 18.38 2.50
N HIS A 185 -21.41 19.65 2.09
CA HIS A 185 -21.52 20.79 3.00
C HIS A 185 -22.96 21.31 3.02
N ASP A 186 -23.34 21.95 4.13
CA ASP A 186 -24.60 22.70 4.27
C ASP A 186 -24.64 23.95 3.37
N ALA A 187 -23.54 24.22 2.64
CA ALA A 187 -23.35 25.34 1.72
C ALA A 187 -23.97 26.61 2.29
N LYS A 188 -23.63 26.93 3.56
CA LYS A 188 -24.22 28.06 4.28
C LYS A 188 -24.28 29.27 3.36
N GLN A 189 -25.39 30.01 3.45
CA GLN A 189 -25.62 31.27 2.73
C GLN A 189 -24.43 32.26 2.87
N PHE A 190 -23.58 32.07 3.88
CA PHE A 190 -22.40 32.87 4.22
C PHE A 190 -21.05 32.24 3.82
N PHE A 191 -21.00 31.19 2.98
CA PHE A 191 -19.74 30.60 2.53
C PHE A 191 -18.79 31.69 1.99
N LEU A 192 -19.29 32.59 1.15
CA LEU A 192 -18.51 33.70 0.62
C LEU A 192 -17.95 34.65 1.70
N ALA A 193 -18.66 34.81 2.82
CA ALA A 193 -18.23 35.69 3.92
C ALA A 193 -17.18 35.05 4.84
N GLY A 194 -17.24 33.72 5.06
CA GLY A 194 -16.37 33.03 6.04
C GLY A 194 -15.26 32.16 5.44
N HIS A 195 -15.40 31.69 4.19
CA HIS A 195 -14.49 30.68 3.63
C HIS A 195 -13.06 31.19 3.49
N GLY A 196 -12.85 32.46 3.18
CA GLY A 196 -11.50 33.01 3.03
C GLY A 196 -10.71 33.00 4.35
N GLN A 197 -11.38 33.26 5.49
CA GLN A 197 -10.75 33.14 6.80
C GLN A 197 -10.50 31.67 7.15
N ALA A 198 -11.49 30.80 6.95
CA ALA A 198 -11.35 29.37 7.22
C ALA A 198 -10.22 28.73 6.38
N ALA A 199 -10.11 29.08 5.10
CA ALA A 199 -9.05 28.61 4.20
C ALA A 199 -7.66 29.06 4.66
N ARG A 200 -7.52 30.27 5.22
CA ARG A 200 -6.25 30.73 5.81
C ARG A 200 -5.90 30.03 7.12
N GLN A 201 -6.89 29.50 7.83
CA GLN A 201 -6.70 28.83 9.12
C GLN A 201 -6.39 27.34 8.97
N SER A 202 -7.01 26.66 7.99
CA SER A 202 -6.74 25.24 7.72
C SER A 202 -7.14 24.85 6.30
N LEU A 203 -6.31 25.22 5.33
CA LEU A 203 -6.50 24.84 3.93
C LEU A 203 -6.46 23.31 3.77
N GLU A 204 -5.69 22.62 4.62
CA GLU A 204 -5.49 21.17 4.65
C GLU A 204 -6.83 20.43 4.82
N SER A 205 -7.77 21.01 5.57
CA SER A 205 -9.10 20.43 5.75
C SER A 205 -9.93 20.44 4.47
N CYS A 206 -9.71 21.42 3.59
CA CYS A 206 -10.43 21.56 2.32
C CYS A 206 -9.78 20.71 1.22
N VAL A 207 -8.44 20.75 1.11
CA VAL A 207 -7.71 19.97 0.09
C VAL A 207 -7.72 18.47 0.36
N GLY A 208 -8.23 18.06 1.52
CA GLY A 208 -8.63 16.69 1.80
C GLY A 208 -9.70 16.16 0.84
N CYS A 209 -10.55 17.01 0.25
CA CYS A 209 -11.59 16.60 -0.71
C CYS A 209 -11.54 17.39 -2.03
N HIS A 210 -11.08 18.64 -1.99
CA HIS A 210 -11.00 19.53 -3.14
C HIS A 210 -9.61 19.53 -3.76
N ALA A 211 -9.55 19.44 -5.08
CA ALA A 211 -8.31 19.58 -5.83
C ALA A 211 -8.10 21.05 -6.24
N GLU A 212 -6.86 21.41 -6.63
CA GLU A 212 -6.51 22.76 -7.08
C GLU A 212 -7.48 23.31 -8.14
N ARG A 213 -7.85 22.48 -9.13
CA ARG A 213 -8.85 22.82 -10.17
C ARG A 213 -10.18 23.34 -9.62
N ASP A 214 -10.61 22.89 -8.44
CA ASP A 214 -11.88 23.29 -7.83
C ASP A 214 -11.78 24.72 -7.29
N CYS A 215 -10.64 25.04 -6.66
CA CYS A 215 -10.32 26.38 -6.17
C CYS A 215 -10.19 27.38 -7.33
N LEU A 216 -9.54 26.96 -8.43
CA LEU A 216 -9.25 27.81 -9.59
C LEU A 216 -10.51 28.26 -10.35
N GLN A 217 -11.64 27.59 -10.18
CA GLN A 217 -12.93 28.05 -10.74
C GLN A 217 -13.27 29.48 -10.27
N CYS A 218 -12.84 29.82 -9.04
CA CYS A 218 -13.08 31.12 -8.43
C CYS A 218 -11.80 31.94 -8.24
N HIS A 219 -10.69 31.29 -7.90
CA HIS A 219 -9.45 31.95 -7.47
C HIS A 219 -8.36 32.07 -8.54
N SER A 220 -8.65 31.70 -9.78
CA SER A 220 -7.74 31.93 -10.91
C SER A 220 -7.91 33.34 -11.48
N ALA A 221 -6.83 33.95 -11.94
CA ALA A 221 -6.89 35.19 -12.72
C ALA A 221 -7.56 35.01 -14.09
N LEU A 222 -7.64 33.76 -14.56
CA LEU A 222 -8.22 33.35 -15.84
C LEU A 222 -9.69 32.93 -15.72
N GLY A 223 -10.15 32.61 -14.51
CA GLY A 223 -11.50 32.11 -14.24
C GLY A 223 -12.58 33.20 -14.32
N ALA A 224 -13.85 32.79 -14.18
CA ALA A 224 -15.00 33.69 -14.30
C ALA A 224 -15.18 34.64 -13.09
N ARG A 225 -14.72 34.24 -11.89
CA ARG A 225 -14.92 35.04 -10.65
C ARG A 225 -13.70 35.85 -10.21
N ARG A 226 -12.49 35.44 -10.61
CA ARG A 226 -11.22 36.19 -10.41
C ARG A 226 -10.97 36.69 -8.98
N PHE A 227 -11.36 35.90 -7.98
CA PHE A 227 -11.12 36.25 -6.58
C PHE A 227 -9.65 36.05 -6.23
N ASN A 228 -8.97 37.12 -5.83
CA ASN A 228 -7.56 37.05 -5.48
C ASN A 228 -7.34 36.14 -4.24
N PRO A 229 -6.62 35.01 -4.36
CA PRO A 229 -6.34 34.13 -3.22
C PRO A 229 -5.20 34.65 -2.32
N HIS A 230 -4.46 35.69 -2.76
CA HIS A 230 -3.34 36.24 -2.01
C HIS A 230 -3.84 37.06 -0.81
N GLY A 231 -3.26 36.78 0.36
CA GLY A 231 -3.55 37.52 1.59
C GLY A 231 -2.94 38.93 1.61
N PRO A 232 -3.31 39.75 2.61
CA PRO A 232 -2.68 41.04 2.84
C PRO A 232 -1.15 40.93 2.97
N GLY A 233 -0.41 41.82 2.31
CA GLY A 233 1.07 41.84 2.38
C GLY A 233 1.77 40.79 1.51
N PHE A 234 1.06 40.12 0.60
CA PHE A 234 1.68 39.21 -0.36
C PHE A 234 2.69 39.94 -1.26
N ASP A 235 3.92 39.45 -1.27
CA ASP A 235 5.00 39.96 -2.12
C ASP A 235 5.25 38.99 -3.30
N PRO A 236 4.74 39.30 -4.50
CA PRO A 236 4.92 38.44 -5.67
C PRO A 236 6.38 38.40 -6.14
N ALA A 237 7.17 39.46 -5.93
CA ALA A 237 8.55 39.51 -6.40
C ALA A 237 9.43 38.51 -5.64
N ARG A 238 9.25 38.44 -4.31
CA ARG A 238 9.97 37.50 -3.45
C ARG A 238 9.66 36.04 -3.77
N LEU A 239 8.40 35.71 -4.05
CA LEU A 239 7.99 34.34 -4.36
C LEU A 239 8.34 33.92 -5.78
N LYS A 240 8.21 34.82 -6.75
CA LYS A 240 8.60 34.56 -8.15
C LYS A 240 10.09 34.24 -8.29
N GLN A 241 10.96 34.84 -7.47
CA GLN A 241 12.39 34.50 -7.42
C GLN A 241 12.65 33.05 -7.00
N ARG A 242 11.75 32.42 -6.23
CA ARG A 242 11.91 31.04 -5.75
C ARG A 242 11.28 30.02 -6.69
N ASN A 243 10.10 30.34 -7.24
CA ASN A 243 9.39 29.46 -8.16
C ASN A 243 8.41 30.28 -9.02
N ALA A 244 8.88 30.72 -10.19
CA ALA A 244 8.06 31.49 -11.13
C ALA A 244 7.00 30.64 -11.85
N GLU A 245 7.26 29.34 -12.02
CA GLU A 245 6.36 28.41 -12.72
C GLU A 245 5.05 28.19 -11.96
N MET A 246 5.10 28.20 -10.62
CA MET A 246 3.91 28.13 -9.77
C MET A 246 2.90 29.25 -10.07
N CYS A 247 3.37 30.44 -10.43
CA CYS A 247 2.50 31.56 -10.77
C CYS A 247 1.68 31.29 -12.04
N LEU A 248 2.19 30.45 -12.94
CA LEU A 248 1.56 30.16 -14.23
C LEU A 248 0.27 29.35 -14.07
N ALA A 249 0.17 28.53 -13.02
CA ALA A 249 -1.04 27.73 -12.73
C ALA A 249 -2.32 28.58 -12.59
N CYS A 250 -2.18 29.82 -12.10
CA CYS A 250 -3.31 30.72 -11.86
C CYS A 250 -3.36 31.93 -12.81
N HIS A 251 -2.24 32.29 -13.47
CA HIS A 251 -2.09 33.57 -14.17
C HIS A 251 -1.86 33.49 -15.68
N VAL A 252 -1.63 32.32 -16.27
CA VAL A 252 -1.50 32.20 -17.74
C VAL A 252 -2.37 31.09 -18.31
N THR A 253 -3.05 31.37 -19.42
CA THR A 253 -3.66 30.34 -20.25
C THR A 253 -2.54 29.66 -21.05
N VAL A 254 -2.38 28.34 -20.89
CA VAL A 254 -1.47 27.58 -21.76
C VAL A 254 -2.07 27.59 -23.18
N PRO A 255 -1.39 28.14 -24.19
CA PRO A 255 -1.89 28.09 -25.57
C PRO A 255 -1.91 26.64 -26.04
N GLY A 256 -3.09 26.10 -26.39
CA GLY A 256 -3.24 24.76 -26.98
C GLY A 256 -3.88 23.68 -26.09
N GLY A 257 -4.26 23.98 -24.85
CA GLY A 257 -5.04 23.09 -24.00
C GLY A 257 -6.55 23.27 -24.20
N GLY A 258 -7.07 22.87 -25.36
CA GLY A 258 -8.51 22.77 -25.63
C GLY A 258 -9.01 21.35 -25.38
N GLU A 259 -10.23 21.29 -24.84
CA GLU A 259 -11.13 20.17 -24.53
C GLU A 259 -10.94 18.85 -25.29
#